data_AF-A0A958G9G4-F1
#
_entry.id   AF-A0A958G9G4-F1
#
_cell.length_a   1.000
_cell.length_b   1.000
_cell.length_c   1.000
_cell.angle_alpha   90.00
_cell.angle_beta   90.00
_cell.angle_gamma   90.00
#
_symmetry.space_group_name_H-M   'P 1'
#
loop_
_entity.id
_entity.type
_entity.pdbx_description
1 polymer ?
#
loop_
_entity_poly.entity_id
_entity_poly.type
_entity_poly.pdbx_seq_one_letter_code
_entity_poly.pdbx_strand_id
1 'polypeptide(L)' 'DERDYRRHIPGKPVRIGDNVWIGANAVILPEVTIGDNVIVGAGAVV' A
#
# COMPACT_ATOMS: atom_id res chain seq x y z
N ASP A 1 -1.20 -25.95 -2.52
CA ASP A 1 -1.86 -25.76 -3.81
C ASP A 1 -2.01 -24.26 -4.00
N GLU A 2 -1.52 -23.71 -5.12
CA GLU A 2 -1.62 -22.28 -5.43
C GLU A 2 -3.07 -21.83 -5.72
N ARG A 3 -4.02 -22.78 -5.79
CA ARG A 3 -5.45 -22.54 -6.10
C ARG A 3 -6.38 -22.65 -4.89
N ASP A 4 -5.83 -22.62 -3.68
CA ASP A 4 -6.65 -22.57 -2.47
C ASP A 4 -7.13 -21.13 -2.18
N TYR A 5 -8.27 -20.76 -2.75
CA TYR A 5 -8.90 -19.45 -2.55
C TYR A 5 -9.42 -19.20 -1.12
N ARG A 6 -9.39 -20.21 -0.23
CA ARG A 6 -9.75 -20.03 1.19
C ARG A 6 -8.57 -19.56 2.03
N ARG A 7 -7.35 -19.66 1.50
CA ARG A 7 -6.13 -19.31 2.20
C ARG A 7 -5.83 -17.83 2.02
N HIS A 8 -5.71 -17.10 3.14
CA HIS A 8 -5.13 -15.77 3.11
C HIS A 8 -3.63 -15.86 2.79
N ILE A 9 -3.19 -15.15 1.75
CA ILE A 9 -1.79 -14.99 1.39
C ILE A 9 -1.36 -13.62 1.93
N PRO A 10 -0.50 -13.55 2.96
CA PRO A 10 -0.05 -12.28 3.50
C PRO A 10 0.71 -11.48 2.42
N GLY A 11 0.35 -10.21 2.27
CA GLY A 11 1.10 -9.27 1.46
C GLY A 11 2.47 -8.99 2.06
N LYS A 12 3.47 -8.75 1.22
CA LYS A 12 4.76 -8.21 1.66
C LYS A 12 4.60 -6.77 2.16
N PRO A 13 5.47 -6.31 3.09
CA PRO A 13 5.29 -5.04 3.78
C PRO A 13 5.30 -3.83 2.84
N VAL A 14 4.54 -2.81 3.21
CA VAL A 14 4.59 -1.47 2.62
C VAL A 14 5.63 -0.65 3.37
N ARG A 15 6.41 0.16 2.67
CA ARG A 15 7.35 1.13 3.26
C ARG A 15 6.85 2.54 3.02
N ILE A 16 6.76 3.34 4.08
CA ILE A 16 6.35 4.75 4.02
C ILE A 16 7.49 5.56 4.63
N GLY A 17 8.01 6.51 3.86
CA GLY A 17 9.05 7.44 4.29
C GLY A 17 8.55 8.53 5.25
N ASP A 18 9.41 9.50 5.51
CA ASP A 18 9.13 10.61 6.41
C ASP A 18 8.28 11.70 5.74
N ASN A 19 7.47 12.41 6.54
CA ASN A 19 6.66 13.56 6.10
C ASN A 19 5.69 13.24 4.94
N VAL A 20 5.08 12.05 4.96
CA VAL A 20 4.10 11.63 3.95
C VAL A 20 2.68 12.02 4.35
N TRP A 21 1.91 12.60 3.42
CA TRP A 21 0.47 12.79 3.59
C TRP A 21 -0.31 11.82 2.71
N ILE A 22 -1.14 10.98 3.33
CA ILE A 22 -2.03 10.05 2.63
C ILE A 22 -3.45 10.60 2.65
N GLY A 23 -3.97 10.91 1.46
CA GLY A 23 -5.33 11.37 1.27
C GLY A 23 -6.37 10.31 1.64
N ALA A 24 -7.57 10.77 1.99
CA ALA A 24 -8.67 9.89 2.38
C ALA A 24 -8.98 8.86 1.28
N ASN A 25 -9.30 7.63 1.69
CA ASN A 25 -9.66 6.53 0.79
C ASN A 25 -8.57 6.17 -0.25
N ALA A 26 -7.30 6.42 0.04
CA ALA A 26 -6.21 5.86 -0.75
C ALA A 26 -6.01 4.36 -0.44
N VAL A 27 -5.66 3.58 -1.45
CA VAL A 27 -5.33 2.16 -1.36
C VAL A 27 -3.87 1.98 -1.72
N ILE A 28 -3.09 1.37 -0.81
CA ILE A 28 -1.67 1.07 -1.04
C ILE A 28 -1.50 -0.44 -1.08
N LEU A 29 -0.98 -0.96 -2.20
CA LEU A 29 -0.78 -2.39 -2.41
C LEU A 29 0.47 -2.93 -1.71
N PRO A 30 0.52 -4.25 -1.45
CA PRO A 30 1.72 -4.90 -0.92
C PRO A 30 2.97 -4.58 -1.74
N GLU A 31 4.13 -4.48 -1.08
CA GLU A 31 5.44 -4.16 -1.68
C GLU A 31 5.68 -2.72 -2.14
N VAL A 32 4.69 -1.85 -2.02
CA VAL A 32 4.86 -0.43 -2.37
C VAL A 32 5.83 0.26 -1.40
N THR A 33 6.69 1.12 -1.96
CA THR A 33 7.56 2.04 -1.20
C THR A 33 7.19 3.48 -1.56
N ILE A 34 6.71 4.23 -0.57
CA ILE A 34 6.45 5.67 -0.67
C ILE A 34 7.66 6.40 -0.08
N GLY A 35 8.27 7.28 -0.86
CA GLY A 35 9.43 8.07 -0.44
C GLY A 35 9.09 9.23 0.49
N ASP A 36 10.13 9.93 0.94
CA ASP A 36 10.00 11.07 1.85
C ASP A 36 9.34 12.28 1.16
N ASN A 37 8.59 13.07 1.92
CA ASN A 37 7.95 14.33 1.47
C ASN A 37 6.95 14.13 0.30
N VAL A 38 6.26 12.99 0.28
CA VAL A 38 5.25 12.63 -0.74
C VAL A 38 3.83 12.93 -0.27
N ILE A 39 2.97 13.36 -1.19
CA ILE A 39 1.51 13.43 -0.99
C ILE A 39 0.85 12.38 -1.87
N VAL A 40 0.10 11.45 -1.27
CA VAL A 40 -0.79 10.52 -1.97
C VAL A 40 -2.17 11.15 -2.03
N GLY A 41 -2.70 11.37 -3.24
CA GLY A 41 -4.02 11.96 -3.44
C GLY A 41 -5.16 11.12 -2.85
N ALA A 42 -6.28 11.77 -2.51
CA ALA A 42 -7.48 11.06 -2.08
C ALA A 42 -8.02 10.15 -3.19
N GLY A 43 -8.45 8.94 -2.84
CA GLY A 43 -8.94 7.94 -3.81
C GLY A 43 -7.87 7.32 -4.71
N ALA A 44 -6.58 7.60 -4.48
CA ALA A 44 -5.51 7.00 -5.26
C ALA A 44 -5.37 5.48 -5.01
N VAL A 45 -4.98 4.75 -6.05
CA VAL A 45 -4.55 3.35 -5.94
C VAL A 45 -3.08 3.32 -6.33
N VAL A 46 -2.23 2.89 -5.39
CA VAL A 46 -0.77 2.90 -5.50
C VAL A 46 -0.24 1.49 -5.32
#